data_AF-A0A3S4HMH9-F1
#
_entry.id   AF-A0A3S4HMH9-F1
#
_cell.length_a   1.000
_cell.length_b   1.000
_cell.length_c   1.000
_cell.angle_alpha   90.00
_cell.angle_beta   90.00
_cell.angle_gamma   90.00
#
_symmetry.space_group_name_H-M   'P 1'
#
loop_
_entity.id
_entity.type
_entity.pdbx_description
1 polymer ?
#
loop_
_entity_poly.entity_id
_entity_poly.type
_entity_poly.pdbx_seq_one_letter_code
_entity_poly.pdbx_strand_id
1 'polypeptide(L)'
;MDKFLLSRDAARLLPENEALFRVALRSDDIDATYDQLRRTGVTVSPIVDGQRNDPQGYIIRWRIFTIDGDTDGLVYPFVLQWEEDDATRLTRLRAQRLDAPHPLGDITLEQAVFEVVNPQAVRDRWQALLGFPPLGEQGTGRGRPAIYLP
;
A
#
# COMPACT_ATOMS: atom_id res chain seq x y z
N MET A 1 3.21 -19.95 14.65
CA MET A 1 3.33 -18.50 14.78
C MET A 1 3.10 -17.93 13.40
N ASP A 2 1.97 -17.22 13.21
CA ASP A 2 1.51 -16.78 11.90
C ASP A 2 2.56 -15.82 11.29
N LYS A 3 3.07 -16.16 10.11
CA LYS A 3 4.18 -15.45 9.45
C LYS A 3 3.71 -14.25 8.64
N PHE A 4 2.40 -14.09 8.46
CA PHE A 4 1.86 -13.07 7.57
C PHE A 4 1.40 -11.84 8.36
N LEU A 5 2.07 -10.70 8.15
CA LEU A 5 1.87 -9.48 8.95
C LEU A 5 0.43 -8.97 8.94
N LEU A 6 -0.28 -9.12 7.81
CA LEU A 6 -1.64 -8.59 7.68
C LEU A 6 -2.65 -9.31 8.61
N SER A 7 -2.52 -10.63 8.79
CA SER A 7 -3.35 -11.38 9.74
C SER A 7 -3.09 -10.95 11.18
N ARG A 8 -1.83 -10.67 11.51
CA ARG A 8 -1.41 -10.19 12.83
C ARG A 8 -1.93 -8.79 13.11
N ASP A 9 -1.89 -7.90 12.12
CA ASP A 9 -2.41 -6.54 12.23
C ASP A 9 -3.92 -6.56 12.50
N ALA A 10 -4.67 -7.36 11.75
CA ALA A 10 -6.12 -7.54 11.96
C ALA A 10 -6.43 -8.09 13.36
N ALA A 11 -5.72 -9.13 13.80
CA ALA A 11 -5.92 -9.72 15.13
C ALA A 11 -5.55 -8.77 16.29
N ARG A 12 -4.70 -7.78 16.05
CA ARG A 12 -4.31 -6.77 17.05
C ARG A 12 -5.31 -5.62 17.13
N LEU A 13 -5.89 -5.23 16.01
CA LEU A 13 -6.69 -4.01 15.90
C LEU A 13 -8.19 -4.29 16.05
N LEU A 14 -8.67 -5.42 15.54
CA LEU A 14 -10.10 -5.68 15.47
C LEU A 14 -10.59 -6.53 16.65
N PRO A 15 -11.83 -6.30 17.11
CA PRO A 15 -12.79 -5.31 16.60
C PRO A 15 -12.62 -3.89 17.16
N GLU A 16 -11.82 -3.67 18.19
CA GLU A 16 -11.87 -2.44 19.00
C GLU A 16 -11.32 -1.18 18.30
N ASN A 17 -10.54 -1.33 17.24
CA ASN A 17 -9.85 -0.24 16.56
C ASN A 17 -9.84 -0.41 15.03
N GLU A 18 -10.99 -0.15 14.40
CA GLU A 18 -11.12 -0.08 12.95
C GLU A 18 -10.41 1.17 12.41
N ALA A 19 -9.36 0.99 11.60
CA ALA A 19 -8.57 2.08 11.06
C ALA A 19 -7.93 1.75 9.70
N LEU A 20 -7.62 2.79 8.93
CA LEU A 20 -6.67 2.68 7.81
C LEU A 20 -5.27 2.46 8.38
N PHE A 21 -4.79 1.22 8.27
CA PHE A 21 -3.56 0.84 8.97
C PHE A 21 -2.32 0.77 8.07
N ARG A 22 -2.40 0.05 6.95
CA ARG A 22 -1.24 -0.20 6.07
C ARG A 22 -1.61 0.03 4.62
N VAL A 23 -0.78 0.80 3.92
CA VAL A 23 -0.94 1.05 2.48
C VAL A 23 -0.44 -0.15 1.67
N ALA A 24 -1.15 -0.44 0.59
CA ALA A 24 -0.70 -1.37 -0.44
C ALA A 24 0.03 -0.60 -1.55
N LEU A 25 1.25 -1.00 -1.89
CA LEU A 25 1.95 -0.54 -3.07
C LEU A 25 1.84 -1.59 -4.17
N ARG A 26 1.43 -1.15 -5.36
CA ARG A 26 1.34 -2.01 -6.54
C ARG A 26 2.69 -2.08 -7.23
N SER A 27 3.06 -3.27 -7.69
CA SER A 27 4.25 -3.50 -8.51
C SER A 27 3.89 -4.20 -9.83
N ASP A 28 4.59 -3.83 -10.91
CA ASP A 28 4.60 -4.54 -12.20
C ASP A 28 5.62 -5.69 -12.23
N ASP A 29 6.65 -5.61 -11.38
CA ASP A 29 7.71 -6.61 -11.25
C ASP A 29 8.06 -6.77 -9.75
N ILE A 30 7.29 -7.64 -9.11
CA ILE A 30 7.38 -7.89 -7.67
C ILE A 30 8.71 -8.52 -7.29
N ASP A 31 9.35 -9.29 -8.17
CA ASP A 31 10.65 -9.89 -7.91
C ASP A 31 11.75 -8.82 -7.92
N ALA A 32 11.75 -7.92 -8.90
CA ALA A 32 12.67 -6.78 -8.92
C ALA A 32 12.46 -5.84 -7.73
N THR A 33 11.20 -5.56 -7.38
CA THR A 33 10.83 -4.72 -6.22
C THR A 33 11.29 -5.35 -4.91
N TYR A 34 11.08 -6.65 -4.76
CA TYR A 34 11.52 -7.43 -3.62
C TYR A 34 13.04 -7.37 -3.44
N ASP A 35 13.78 -7.60 -4.52
CA ASP A 35 15.23 -7.53 -4.53
C ASP A 35 15.77 -6.13 -4.22
N GLN A 36 15.15 -5.08 -4.77
CA GLN A 36 15.50 -3.69 -4.47
C GLN A 36 15.34 -3.39 -2.99
N LEU A 37 14.18 -3.72 -2.41
CA LEU A 37 13.91 -3.44 -0.99
C LEU A 37 14.87 -4.20 -0.08
N ARG A 38 15.21 -5.46 -0.36
CA ARG A 38 16.21 -6.20 0.41
C ARG A 38 17.58 -5.52 0.45
N ARG A 39 17.98 -4.84 -0.61
CA ARG A 39 19.26 -4.10 -0.67
C ARG A 39 19.27 -2.84 0.20
N THR A 40 18.12 -2.31 0.58
CA THR A 40 18.01 -1.14 1.49
C THR A 40 18.19 -1.48 2.97
N GLY A 41 18.32 -2.78 3.30
CA GLY A 41 18.50 -3.27 4.66
C GLY A 41 17.20 -3.46 5.46
N VAL A 42 16.03 -3.30 4.85
CA VAL A 42 14.77 -3.70 5.49
C VAL A 42 14.59 -5.21 5.47
N THR A 43 13.85 -5.72 6.46
CA THR A 43 13.40 -7.11 6.48
C THR A 43 12.10 -7.21 5.70
N VAL A 44 12.04 -8.15 4.75
CA VAL A 44 10.85 -8.44 3.95
C VAL A 44 10.44 -9.90 4.14
N SER A 45 9.15 -10.18 4.16
CA SER A 45 8.62 -11.55 4.16
C SER A 45 8.89 -12.22 2.80
N PRO A 46 8.92 -13.57 2.70
CA PRO A 46 8.86 -14.22 1.40
C PRO A 46 7.67 -13.74 0.56
N ILE A 47 7.81 -13.79 -0.77
CA ILE A 47 6.69 -13.58 -1.68
C ILE A 47 5.74 -14.77 -1.55
N VAL A 48 4.45 -14.47 -1.42
CA VAL A 48 3.36 -15.45 -1.28
C VAL A 48 2.36 -15.26 -2.41
N ASP A 49 1.89 -16.36 -2.97
CA ASP A 49 0.79 -16.35 -3.94
C ASP A 49 -0.55 -16.37 -3.20
N GLY A 50 -1.41 -15.41 -3.53
CA GLY A 50 -2.77 -15.29 -3.01
C GLY A 50 -3.80 -15.48 -4.11
N GLN A 51 -4.96 -16.01 -3.72
CA GLN A 51 -6.11 -16.10 -4.62
C GLN A 51 -7.43 -15.96 -3.86
N ARG A 52 -8.46 -15.47 -4.55
CA ARG A 52 -9.85 -15.55 -4.08
C ARG A 52 -10.81 -15.69 -5.26
N ASN A 53 -11.94 -16.31 -5.00
CA ASN A 53 -13.07 -16.29 -5.93
C ASN A 53 -13.89 -15.03 -5.68
N ASP A 54 -14.26 -14.32 -6.75
CA ASP A 54 -15.32 -13.32 -6.67
C ASP A 54 -16.70 -14.01 -6.59
N PRO A 55 -17.79 -13.26 -6.29
CA PRO A 55 -19.14 -13.83 -6.25
C PRO A 55 -19.63 -14.38 -7.59
N GLN A 56 -18.96 -14.06 -8.70
CA GLN A 56 -19.25 -14.56 -10.04
C GLN A 56 -18.44 -15.83 -10.40
N GLY A 57 -17.59 -16.32 -9.48
CA GLY A 57 -16.78 -17.53 -9.65
C GLY A 57 -15.45 -17.31 -10.39
N TYR A 58 -15.07 -16.06 -10.67
CA TYR A 58 -13.78 -15.75 -11.27
C TYR A 58 -12.68 -15.78 -10.21
N ILE A 59 -11.56 -16.42 -10.54
CA ILE A 59 -10.40 -16.52 -9.65
C ILE A 59 -9.50 -15.30 -9.83
N ILE A 60 -9.46 -14.44 -8.83
CA ILE A 60 -8.52 -13.34 -8.74
C ILE A 60 -7.24 -13.87 -8.09
N ARG A 61 -6.09 -13.68 -8.73
CA ARG A 61 -4.77 -14.11 -8.26
C ARG A 61 -3.81 -12.95 -8.13
N TRP A 62 -2.91 -13.01 -7.15
CA TRP A 62 -1.90 -12.00 -6.90
C TRP A 62 -0.68 -12.60 -6.20
N ARG A 63 0.44 -11.89 -6.28
CA ARG A 63 1.65 -12.12 -5.48
C ARG A 63 1.77 -11.00 -4.45
N ILE A 64 2.22 -11.30 -3.25
CA ILE A 64 2.30 -10.32 -2.14
C ILE A 64 3.49 -10.59 -1.22
N PHE A 65 4.11 -9.52 -0.72
CA PHE A 65 5.02 -9.59 0.42
C PHE A 65 4.89 -8.36 1.31
N THR A 66 5.37 -8.46 2.55
CA THR A 66 5.28 -7.39 3.55
C THR A 66 6.67 -6.90 3.95
N ILE A 67 6.76 -5.61 4.29
CA ILE A 67 7.97 -5.00 4.84
C ILE A 67 7.81 -4.92 6.37
N ASP A 68 8.74 -5.50 7.11
CA ASP A 68 8.72 -5.51 8.57
C ASP A 68 9.18 -4.17 9.14
N GLY A 69 8.52 -3.75 10.23
CA GLY A 69 8.87 -2.56 10.99
C GLY A 69 8.02 -1.34 10.66
N ASP A 70 8.52 -0.20 11.15
CA ASP A 70 7.90 1.11 11.04
C ASP A 70 8.97 2.21 11.05
N THR A 71 8.56 3.45 10.80
CA THR A 71 9.37 4.63 11.10
C THR A 71 8.54 5.55 11.98
N ASP A 72 9.02 5.78 13.21
CA ASP A 72 8.33 6.57 14.23
C ASP A 72 6.85 6.19 14.42
N GLY A 73 6.56 4.88 14.41
CA GLY A 73 5.23 4.32 14.57
C GLY A 73 4.39 4.24 13.29
N LEU A 74 4.85 4.83 12.18
CA LEU A 74 4.21 4.64 10.87
C LEU A 74 4.69 3.35 10.23
N VAL A 75 3.82 2.34 10.21
CA VAL A 75 4.11 1.01 9.68
C VAL A 75 4.41 1.05 8.18
N TYR A 76 5.39 0.27 7.73
CA TYR A 76 5.75 0.23 6.31
C TYR A 76 4.62 -0.37 5.44
N PRO A 77 4.51 0.04 4.17
CA PRO A 77 3.55 -0.57 3.27
C PRO A 77 3.84 -2.06 3.01
N PHE A 78 2.88 -2.74 2.39
CA PHE A 78 3.10 -4.03 1.76
C PHE A 78 3.04 -3.90 0.24
N VAL A 79 3.66 -4.83 -0.47
CA VAL A 79 3.73 -4.80 -1.94
C VAL A 79 2.91 -5.94 -2.51
N LEU A 80 2.13 -5.66 -3.55
CA LEU A 80 1.38 -6.67 -4.29
C LEU A 80 1.52 -6.50 -5.81
N GLN A 81 1.40 -7.60 -6.53
CA GLN A 81 1.29 -7.63 -7.98
C GLN A 81 0.10 -8.51 -8.36
N TRP A 82 -0.81 -7.96 -9.16
CA TRP A 82 -1.88 -8.75 -9.77
C TRP A 82 -1.29 -9.64 -10.88
N GLU A 83 -1.83 -10.85 -11.03
CA GLU A 83 -1.43 -11.71 -12.16
C GLU A 83 -1.96 -11.19 -13.50
N GLU A 84 -3.11 -10.52 -13.45
CA GLU A 84 -3.75 -9.86 -14.60
C GLU A 84 -3.16 -8.45 -14.78
N ASP A 85 -2.90 -8.06 -16.03
CA ASP A 85 -2.46 -6.70 -16.36
C ASP A 85 -3.56 -5.66 -16.11
N ASP A 86 -3.17 -4.39 -15.92
CA ASP A 86 -4.10 -3.33 -15.51
C ASP A 86 -5.21 -3.05 -16.52
N ALA A 87 -4.92 -3.14 -17.83
CA ALA A 87 -5.92 -2.84 -18.86
C ALA A 87 -6.98 -3.94 -18.93
N THR A 88 -6.55 -5.20 -18.85
CA THR A 88 -7.45 -6.35 -18.75
C THR A 88 -8.25 -6.30 -17.46
N ARG A 89 -7.58 -6.00 -16.34
CA ARG A 89 -8.23 -5.83 -15.03
C ARG A 89 -9.29 -4.73 -15.05
N LEU A 90 -8.98 -3.57 -15.60
CA LEU A 90 -9.93 -2.46 -15.69
C LEU A 90 -11.12 -2.81 -16.59
N THR A 91 -10.85 -3.41 -17.75
CA THR A 91 -11.91 -3.92 -18.65
C THR A 91 -12.83 -4.90 -17.94
N ARG A 92 -12.28 -5.81 -17.14
CA ARG A 92 -13.06 -6.77 -16.36
C ARG A 92 -13.89 -6.09 -15.27
N LEU A 93 -13.30 -5.15 -14.51
CA LEU A 93 -14.03 -4.38 -13.50
C LEU A 93 -15.22 -3.63 -14.12
N ARG A 94 -15.03 -3.06 -15.32
CA ARG A 94 -16.08 -2.44 -16.14
C ARG A 94 -17.18 -3.41 -16.54
N ALA A 95 -16.81 -4.56 -17.08
CA ALA A 95 -17.76 -5.60 -17.46
C ALA A 95 -18.59 -6.09 -16.27
N GLN A 96 -18.00 -6.15 -15.08
CA GLN A 96 -18.65 -6.53 -13.82
C GLN A 96 -19.40 -5.38 -13.14
N ARG A 97 -19.35 -4.15 -13.69
CA ARG A 97 -19.88 -2.92 -13.08
C ARG A 97 -19.35 -2.65 -11.66
N LEU A 98 -18.12 -3.09 -11.40
CA LEU A 98 -17.43 -2.88 -10.12
C LEU A 98 -16.67 -1.56 -10.06
N ASP A 99 -16.50 -0.86 -11.18
CA ASP A 99 -15.99 0.52 -11.27
C ASP A 99 -17.12 1.53 -11.49
N ALA A 100 -18.31 1.25 -10.95
CA ALA A 100 -19.49 2.10 -11.11
C ALA A 100 -19.13 3.58 -10.86
N PRO A 101 -19.59 4.51 -11.72
CA PRO A 101 -19.30 5.93 -11.56
C PRO A 101 -19.67 6.37 -10.15
N HIS A 102 -18.76 7.09 -9.48
CA HIS A 102 -19.07 7.60 -8.17
C HIS A 102 -20.17 8.67 -8.30
N PRO A 103 -21.14 8.78 -7.37
CA PRO A 103 -22.22 9.79 -7.45
C PRO A 103 -21.75 11.24 -7.56
N LEU A 104 -20.48 11.51 -7.24
CA LEU A 104 -19.84 12.83 -7.31
C LEU A 104 -19.09 13.06 -8.64
N GLY A 105 -19.20 12.15 -9.60
CA GLY A 105 -18.44 12.16 -10.85
C GLY A 105 -17.11 11.44 -10.73
N ASP A 106 -16.14 11.85 -11.54
CA ASP A 106 -14.79 11.26 -11.55
C ASP A 106 -14.06 11.61 -10.25
N ILE A 107 -13.70 10.58 -9.47
CA ILE A 107 -12.91 10.73 -8.25
C ILE A 107 -11.50 10.22 -8.49
N THR A 108 -10.53 11.03 -8.09
CA THR A 108 -9.11 10.68 -8.07
C THR A 108 -8.60 10.73 -6.64
N LEU A 109 -7.85 9.70 -6.23
CA LEU A 109 -7.06 9.77 -5.00
C LEU A 109 -5.86 10.67 -5.27
N GLU A 110 -5.85 11.89 -4.73
CA GLU A 110 -4.72 12.81 -4.91
C GLU A 110 -3.59 12.53 -3.93
N GLN A 111 -3.93 12.23 -2.67
CA GLN A 111 -2.97 12.17 -1.57
C GLN A 111 -3.44 11.25 -0.45
N ALA A 112 -2.48 10.54 0.16
CA ALA A 112 -2.65 9.90 1.47
C ALA A 112 -1.82 10.67 2.52
N VAL A 113 -2.47 11.12 3.59
CA VAL A 113 -1.87 11.95 4.64
C VAL A 113 -1.70 11.16 5.94
N PHE A 114 -0.48 11.16 6.48
CA PHE A 114 -0.14 10.48 7.74
C PHE A 114 0.23 11.48 8.83
N GLU A 115 -0.41 11.38 10.00
CA GLU A 115 0.01 12.09 11.21
C GLU A 115 1.10 11.28 11.93
N VAL A 116 2.28 11.88 12.09
CA VAL A 116 3.45 11.25 12.72
C VAL A 116 4.16 12.21 13.65
N VAL A 117 4.92 11.68 14.61
CA VAL A 117 5.66 12.50 15.59
C VAL A 117 6.78 13.30 14.93
N ASN A 118 7.54 12.67 14.02
CA ASN A 118 8.64 13.31 13.30
C ASN A 118 8.49 13.14 11.77
N PRO A 119 7.77 14.07 11.12
CA PRO A 119 7.50 14.00 9.69
C PRO A 119 8.75 14.00 8.81
N GLN A 120 9.80 14.71 9.21
CA GLN A 120 11.04 14.77 8.45
C GLN A 120 11.75 13.42 8.45
N ALA A 121 11.87 12.77 9.62
CA ALA A 121 12.49 11.46 9.72
C ALA A 121 11.72 10.39 8.92
N VAL A 122 10.38 10.40 9.00
CA VAL A 122 9.53 9.49 8.23
C VAL A 122 9.66 9.75 6.74
N ARG A 123 9.60 11.01 6.29
CA ARG A 123 9.82 11.39 4.88
C ARG A 123 11.15 10.87 4.38
N ASP A 124 12.25 11.22 5.06
CA ASP A 124 13.60 10.90 4.59
C ASP A 124 13.80 9.37 4.53
N ARG A 125 13.27 8.63 5.52
CA ARG A 125 13.32 7.17 5.53
C ARG A 125 12.48 6.54 4.42
N TRP A 126 11.26 7.01 4.21
CA TRP A 126 10.37 6.48 3.18
C TRP A 126 10.86 6.82 1.78
N GLN A 127 11.44 8.00 1.57
CA GLN A 127 12.11 8.35 0.30
C GLN A 127 13.31 7.46 0.02
N ALA A 128 14.17 7.23 1.01
CA ALA A 128 15.32 6.33 0.85
C ALA A 128 14.89 4.89 0.58
N LEU A 129 13.78 4.44 1.18
CA LEU A 129 13.26 3.08 1.02
C LEU A 129 12.54 2.86 -0.32
N LEU A 130 11.67 3.80 -0.70
CA LEU A 130 10.69 3.63 -1.78
C LEU A 130 11.05 4.45 -3.04
N GLY A 131 12.05 5.32 -2.96
CA GLY A 131 12.51 6.11 -4.10
C GLY A 131 11.57 7.25 -4.50
N PHE A 132 10.68 7.70 -3.61
CA PHE A 132 9.78 8.81 -3.92
C PHE A 132 10.57 10.11 -4.16
N PRO A 133 10.21 10.90 -5.18
CA PRO A 133 10.86 12.18 -5.42
C PRO A 133 10.59 13.14 -4.24
N PRO A 134 11.53 14.04 -3.93
CA PRO A 134 11.26 15.13 -3.01
C PRO A 134 10.18 16.05 -3.59
N LEU A 135 8.98 15.98 -3.00
CA LEU A 135 8.01 17.05 -3.12
C LEU A 135 8.60 18.26 -2.38
N GLY A 136 8.78 19.39 -3.09
CA GLY A 136 9.22 20.64 -2.47
C GLY A 136 8.34 20.98 -1.27
N GLU A 137 8.94 21.49 -0.20
CA GLU A 137 8.20 21.87 1.01
C GLU A 137 7.10 22.88 0.66
N GLN A 138 5.86 22.42 0.57
CA GLN A 138 4.71 23.32 0.53
C GLN A 138 4.58 23.89 1.95
N GLY A 139 5.01 25.14 2.10
CA GLY A 139 5.05 25.86 3.35
C GLY A 139 3.74 25.74 4.13
N THR A 140 3.89 25.44 5.41
CA THR A 140 2.82 25.34 6.41
C THR A 140 2.00 26.63 6.50
N GLY A 141 0.86 26.66 5.81
CA GLY A 141 -0.25 27.55 6.16
C GLY A 141 -1.15 26.84 7.18
N ARG A 142 -0.86 27.02 8.49
CA ARG A 142 -1.67 26.55 9.65
C ARG A 142 -2.38 25.20 9.46
N GLY A 143 -1.66 24.13 9.73
CA GLY A 143 -2.22 22.78 9.80
C GLY A 143 -1.06 21.81 10.00
N ARG A 144 -1.28 20.76 10.78
CA ARG A 144 -0.28 19.77 11.21
C ARG A 144 0.56 19.24 10.04
N PRO A 145 1.83 18.84 10.28
CA PRO A 145 2.66 18.31 9.22
C PRO A 145 2.09 16.97 8.72
N ALA A 146 1.83 16.93 7.41
CA ALA A 146 1.27 15.81 6.67
C ALA A 146 2.31 15.33 5.66
N ILE A 147 2.50 14.00 5.56
CA ILE A 147 3.29 13.40 4.49
C ILE A 147 2.36 13.13 3.31
N TYR A 148 2.76 13.53 2.11
CA TYR A 148 2.00 13.32 0.88
C TYR A 148 2.67 12.24 0.04
N LEU A 149 1.93 11.17 -0.25
CA LEU A 149 2.31 10.18 -1.26
C LEU A 149 1.63 10.56 -2.60
N PRO A 150 2.36 10.54 -3.74
CA PRO A 150 1.76 10.72 -5.06
C PRO A 150 0.95 9.48 -5.51
#